data_AF-V6U288-F1
#
_entry.id   AF-V6U288-F1
#
_cell.length_a   1.000
_cell.length_b   1.000
_cell.length_c   1.000
_cell.angle_alpha   90.00
_cell.angle_beta   90.00
_cell.angle_gamma   90.00
#
_symmetry.space_group_name_H-M   'P 1'
#
loop_
_entity.id
_entity.type
_entity.pdbx_description
1 polymer ?
#
loop_
_entity_poly.entity_id
_entity_poly.type
_entity_poly.pdbx_seq_one_letter_code
_entity_poly.pdbx_strand_id
1 'polypeptide(L)'
;MQKGQSVVAYVKVPYDDEMCWILANLIESEAADGMCVVEDIVEEHPNMKRESYRVNSKYVVKFPQRGAEYKAGDRVLAVWYETNTQNWTSILYPATVLQAYPSTNIPNSVVVKLRYDGDPKISYINALWVIAAPEL
;
A
#
# COMPACT_ATOMS: atom_id res chain seq x y z
N MET A 1 -5.87 -14.47 6.64
CA MET A 1 -6.00 -13.06 7.10
C MET A 1 -7.31 -12.95 7.87
N GLN A 2 -7.53 -11.91 8.69
CA GLN A 2 -8.74 -11.78 9.52
C GLN A 2 -9.59 -10.59 9.11
N LYS A 3 -10.92 -10.69 9.23
CA LYS A 3 -11.84 -9.56 9.00
C LYS A 3 -11.42 -8.34 9.83
N GLY A 4 -11.47 -7.15 9.22
CA GLY A 4 -11.04 -5.88 9.79
C GLY A 4 -9.54 -5.62 9.67
N GLN A 5 -8.75 -6.58 9.18
CA GLN A 5 -7.32 -6.38 8.98
C GLN A 5 -7.06 -5.43 7.81
N SER A 6 -6.13 -4.48 7.99
CA SER A 6 -5.62 -3.67 6.90
C SER A 6 -4.75 -4.51 5.95
N VAL A 7 -4.95 -4.32 4.65
CA VAL A 7 -4.31 -5.07 3.58
C VAL A 7 -3.95 -4.13 2.44
N VAL A 8 -3.10 -4.62 1.54
CA VAL A 8 -2.95 -4.08 0.19
C VAL A 8 -3.57 -5.06 -0.79
N ALA A 9 -4.38 -4.58 -1.73
CA ALA A 9 -5.04 -5.42 -2.72
C ALA A 9 -4.79 -4.92 -4.14
N TYR A 10 -4.60 -5.84 -5.08
CA TYR A 10 -4.45 -5.53 -6.50
C TYR A 10 -5.82 -5.55 -7.20
N VAL A 11 -6.31 -4.38 -7.60
CA VAL A 11 -7.69 -4.19 -8.09
C VAL A 11 -7.74 -3.27 -9.29
N LYS A 12 -8.87 -3.31 -10.00
CA LYS A 12 -9.21 -2.36 -11.06
C LYS A 12 -10.05 -1.24 -10.47
N VAL A 13 -9.44 -0.08 -10.21
CA VAL A 13 -10.17 1.11 -9.73
C VAL A 13 -10.93 1.76 -10.89
N PRO A 14 -12.08 2.43 -10.65
CA PRO A 14 -12.95 2.93 -11.71
C PRO A 14 -12.37 4.09 -12.53
N TYR A 15 -11.38 4.79 -11.98
CA TYR A 15 -10.78 6.00 -12.56
C TYR A 15 -9.39 5.78 -13.17
N ASP A 16 -8.90 4.53 -13.21
CA ASP A 16 -7.62 4.17 -13.83
C ASP A 16 -7.85 3.05 -14.86
N ASP A 17 -7.16 3.12 -16.00
CA ASP A 17 -7.19 2.12 -17.05
C ASP A 17 -6.31 0.89 -16.76
N GLU A 18 -5.50 0.95 -15.71
CA GLU A 18 -4.65 -0.14 -15.26
C GLU A 18 -5.14 -0.76 -13.93
N MET A 19 -4.52 -1.87 -13.55
CA MET A 19 -4.70 -2.48 -12.24
C MET A 19 -3.75 -1.83 -11.24
N CYS A 20 -4.23 -1.51 -10.05
CA CYS A 20 -3.50 -0.76 -9.04
C CYS A 20 -3.46 -1.52 -7.71
N TRP A 21 -2.41 -1.29 -6.93
CA TRP A 21 -2.37 -1.74 -5.54
C TRP A 21 -2.96 -0.66 -4.64
N ILE A 22 -3.98 -1.00 -3.86
CA ILE A 22 -4.65 -0.06 -2.94
C ILE A 22 -4.55 -0.52 -1.49
N LEU A 23 -4.48 0.42 -0.56
CA LEU A 23 -4.77 0.20 0.85
C LEU A 23 -6.24 -0.07 1.04
N ALA A 24 -6.55 -1.15 1.76
CA ALA A 24 -7.93 -1.58 1.98
C ALA A 24 -8.09 -2.24 3.35
N ASN A 25 -9.33 -2.43 3.77
CA ASN A 25 -9.70 -3.27 4.91
C ASN A 25 -10.29 -4.59 4.40
N LEU A 26 -9.89 -5.71 4.99
CA LEU A 26 -10.47 -7.01 4.68
C LEU A 26 -11.87 -7.11 5.31
N ILE A 27 -12.92 -7.13 4.49
CA ILE A 27 -14.32 -7.19 4.95
C ILE A 27 -14.81 -8.63 5.08
N GLU A 28 -14.39 -9.49 4.16
CA GLU A 28 -14.68 -10.92 4.18
C GLU A 28 -13.38 -11.70 4.02
N SER A 29 -13.19 -12.69 4.88
CA SER A 29 -12.02 -13.58 4.80
C SER A 29 -12.14 -14.52 3.61
N GLU A 30 -11.05 -15.18 3.27
CA GLU A 30 -10.99 -16.10 2.13
C GLU A 30 -12.07 -17.17 2.20
N ALA A 31 -12.90 -17.22 1.16
CA ALA A 31 -13.92 -18.24 0.96
C ALA A 31 -13.31 -19.50 0.33
N ALA A 32 -14.13 -20.56 0.18
CA ALA A 32 -13.68 -21.84 -0.37
C ALA A 32 -13.16 -21.75 -1.82
N ASP A 33 -13.53 -20.71 -2.57
CA ASP A 33 -13.07 -20.45 -3.93
C ASP A 33 -11.81 -19.57 -4.00
N GLY A 34 -11.17 -19.31 -2.85
CA GLY A 34 -9.94 -18.52 -2.76
C GLY A 34 -10.17 -17.00 -2.92
N MET A 35 -11.41 -16.55 -2.87
CA MET A 35 -11.75 -15.13 -3.00
C MET A 35 -11.99 -14.48 -1.63
N CYS A 36 -11.66 -13.22 -1.50
CA CYS A 36 -11.99 -12.38 -0.36
C CYS A 36 -12.63 -11.07 -0.81
N VAL A 37 -13.20 -10.32 0.13
CA VAL A 37 -13.75 -8.98 -0.12
C VAL A 37 -12.95 -7.96 0.67
N VAL A 38 -12.47 -6.93 -0.02
CA VAL A 38 -11.73 -5.80 0.54
C VAL A 38 -12.46 -4.50 0.23
N GLU A 39 -12.36 -3.51 1.12
CA GLU A 39 -12.96 -2.18 0.94
C GLU A 39 -11.85 -1.13 1.00
N ASP A 40 -11.82 -0.22 0.02
CA ASP A 40 -10.85 0.88 -0.03
C ASP A 40 -10.93 1.70 1.27
N ILE A 41 -9.80 2.24 1.73
CA ILE A 41 -9.77 3.11 2.90
C ILE A 41 -10.19 4.55 2.59
N VAL A 42 -10.16 4.97 1.32
CA VAL A 42 -10.53 6.32 0.88
C VAL A 42 -11.99 6.35 0.44
N GLU A 43 -12.71 7.38 0.89
CA GLU A 43 -13.99 7.78 0.33
C GLU A 43 -13.73 8.73 -0.84
N GLU A 44 -14.20 8.40 -2.04
CA GLU A 44 -14.02 9.27 -3.22
C GLU A 44 -14.67 10.64 -3.03
N HIS A 45 -15.80 10.67 -2.32
CA HIS A 45 -16.51 11.88 -1.93
C HIS A 45 -16.94 11.81 -0.46
N PRO A 46 -16.94 12.95 0.26
CA PRO A 46 -17.44 12.98 1.63
C PRO A 46 -18.86 12.42 1.71
N ASN A 47 -19.08 11.46 2.62
CA ASN A 47 -20.35 10.76 2.83
C ASN A 47 -20.76 9.79 1.71
N MET A 48 -19.86 9.47 0.77
CA MET A 48 -20.07 8.36 -0.17
C MET A 48 -19.61 7.04 0.46
N LYS A 49 -20.28 5.95 0.09
CA LYS A 49 -19.85 4.62 0.50
C LYS A 49 -18.51 4.31 -0.17
N ARG A 50 -17.60 3.68 0.58
CA ARG A 50 -16.33 3.20 0.03
C ARG A 50 -16.55 2.04 -0.93
N GLU A 51 -15.71 1.97 -1.94
CA GLU A 51 -15.76 0.92 -2.94
C GLU A 51 -15.25 -0.41 -2.37
N SER A 52 -15.94 -1.50 -2.70
CA SER A 52 -15.62 -2.86 -2.27
C SER A 52 -15.30 -3.75 -3.46
N TYR A 53 -14.26 -4.55 -3.34
CA TYR A 53 -13.73 -5.38 -4.40
C TYR A 53 -13.69 -6.84 -3.97
N ARG A 54 -14.12 -7.74 -4.86
CA ARG A 54 -13.95 -9.18 -4.70
C ARG A 54 -12.67 -9.60 -5.40
N VAL A 55 -11.68 -10.05 -4.64
CA VAL A 55 -10.30 -10.25 -5.12
C VAL A 55 -9.82 -11.64 -4.74
N ASN A 56 -8.96 -12.26 -5.55
CA ASN A 56 -8.33 -13.51 -5.16
C ASN A 56 -7.34 -13.27 -4.01
N SER A 57 -7.33 -14.14 -3.00
CA SER A 57 -6.51 -14.00 -1.80
C SER A 57 -5.01 -13.87 -2.09
N LYS A 58 -4.52 -14.44 -3.22
CA LYS A 58 -3.12 -14.30 -3.66
C LYS A 58 -2.73 -12.88 -4.07
N TYR A 59 -3.71 -12.05 -4.42
CA TYR A 59 -3.53 -10.64 -4.77
C TYR A 59 -3.80 -9.70 -3.59
N VAL A 60 -3.81 -10.25 -2.36
CA VAL A 60 -4.02 -9.50 -1.12
C VAL A 60 -2.88 -9.78 -0.15
N VAL A 61 -2.21 -8.71 0.27
CA VAL A 61 -1.04 -8.76 1.14
C VAL A 61 -1.34 -8.06 2.46
N LYS A 62 -0.86 -8.62 3.57
CA LYS A 62 -1.03 -8.00 4.89
C LYS A 62 -0.34 -6.64 4.97
N PHE A 63 -1.02 -5.67 5.57
CA PHE A 63 -0.50 -4.32 5.79
C PHE A 63 -0.73 -3.87 7.25
N PRO A 64 0.23 -3.18 7.91
CA PRO A 64 1.62 -2.95 7.48
C PRO A 64 2.50 -4.20 7.64
N GLN A 65 3.63 -4.25 6.95
CA GLN A 65 4.64 -5.31 7.10
C GLN A 65 5.61 -4.99 8.24
N ARG A 66 5.13 -5.12 9.48
CA ARG A 66 5.94 -4.82 10.68
C ARG A 66 7.18 -5.71 10.75
N GLY A 67 8.35 -5.10 10.96
CA GLY A 67 9.63 -5.80 11.02
C GLY A 67 10.23 -6.14 9.66
N ALA A 68 9.61 -5.71 8.54
CA ALA A 68 10.25 -5.82 7.23
C ALA A 68 11.54 -5.01 7.20
N GLU A 69 12.59 -5.63 6.64
CA GLU A 69 13.87 -4.99 6.36
C GLU A 69 13.92 -4.59 4.89
N TYR A 70 14.40 -3.37 4.61
CA TYR A 70 14.53 -2.83 3.27
C TYR A 70 15.99 -2.50 2.99
N LYS A 71 16.50 -2.94 1.84
CA LYS A 71 17.88 -2.75 1.40
C LYS A 71 17.92 -1.93 0.11
N ALA A 72 19.05 -1.27 -0.12
CA ALA A 72 19.25 -0.51 -1.35
C ALA A 72 19.13 -1.44 -2.58
N GLY A 73 18.31 -1.04 -3.55
CA GLY A 73 17.99 -1.83 -4.74
C GLY A 73 16.66 -2.59 -4.66
N ASP A 74 16.08 -2.78 -3.47
CA ASP A 74 14.83 -3.52 -3.33
C ASP A 74 13.68 -2.82 -4.08
N ARG A 75 12.84 -3.65 -4.71
CA ARG A 75 11.59 -3.23 -5.35
C ARG A 75 10.46 -3.29 -4.33
N VAL A 76 9.77 -2.17 -4.18
CA VAL A 76 8.74 -1.98 -3.17
C VAL A 76 7.52 -1.29 -3.77
N LEU A 77 6.42 -1.35 -3.03
CA LEU A 77 5.26 -0.49 -3.22
C LEU A 77 5.15 0.43 -2.01
N ALA A 78 4.92 1.73 -2.24
CA ALA A 78 4.81 2.73 -1.18
C ALA A 78 3.67 3.71 -1.46
N VAL A 79 3.00 4.16 -0.40
CA VAL A 79 1.95 5.18 -0.53
C VAL A 79 2.52 6.55 -0.87
N TRP A 80 1.83 7.27 -1.74
CA TRP A 80 2.20 8.61 -2.14
C TRP A 80 1.52 9.66 -1.25
N TYR A 81 2.29 10.67 -0.82
CA TYR A 81 1.74 11.83 -0.15
C TYR A 81 1.51 12.94 -1.19
N GLU A 82 0.25 13.26 -1.47
CA GLU A 82 -0.11 14.33 -2.40
C GLU A 82 0.00 15.68 -1.69
N THR A 83 1.01 16.46 -2.05
CA THR A 83 1.32 17.73 -1.40
C THR A 83 0.29 18.82 -1.67
N ASN A 84 -0.38 18.78 -2.83
CA ASN A 84 -1.37 19.80 -3.18
C ASN A 84 -2.62 19.70 -2.30
N THR A 85 -3.08 18.48 -2.05
CA THR A 85 -4.25 18.21 -1.21
C THR A 85 -3.89 17.91 0.25
N GLN A 86 -2.59 17.83 0.56
CA GLN A 86 -2.05 17.45 1.87
C GLN A 86 -2.57 16.10 2.39
N ASN A 87 -2.87 15.17 1.48
CA ASN A 87 -3.50 13.89 1.79
C ASN A 87 -2.64 12.72 1.30
N TRP A 88 -2.67 11.61 2.05
CA TRP A 88 -2.14 10.34 1.57
C TRP A 88 -3.11 9.69 0.59
N THR A 89 -2.59 9.12 -0.49
CA THR A 89 -3.39 8.30 -1.41
C THR A 89 -3.66 6.91 -0.80
N SER A 90 -4.75 6.26 -1.21
CA SER A 90 -4.90 4.81 -0.96
C SER A 90 -4.05 3.97 -1.90
N ILE A 91 -3.66 4.50 -3.08
CA ILE A 91 -2.83 3.78 -4.06
C ILE A 91 -1.37 3.70 -3.58
N LEU A 92 -0.75 2.53 -3.75
CA LEU A 92 0.67 2.31 -3.58
C LEU A 92 1.36 2.25 -4.95
N TYR A 93 2.44 3.00 -5.07
CA TYR A 93 3.19 3.15 -6.32
C TYR A 93 4.51 2.35 -6.27
N PRO A 94 4.95 1.79 -7.41
CA PRO A 94 6.25 1.15 -7.52
C PRO A 94 7.40 2.11 -7.23
N ALA A 95 8.38 1.63 -6.46
CA ALA A 95 9.59 2.37 -6.14
C ALA A 95 10.81 1.46 -5.97
N THR A 96 11.99 2.08 -6.06
CA THR A 96 13.26 1.46 -5.65
C THR A 96 13.74 2.07 -4.35
N VAL A 97 14.09 1.21 -3.38
CA VAL A 97 14.75 1.62 -2.15
C VAL A 97 16.18 2.09 -2.46
N LEU A 98 16.53 3.28 -1.99
CA LEU A 98 17.89 3.82 -2.09
C LEU A 98 18.67 3.58 -0.79
N GLN A 99 17.98 3.67 0.34
CA GLN A 99 18.54 3.46 1.67
C GLN A 99 17.42 3.26 2.68
N ALA A 100 17.65 2.49 3.74
CA ALA A 100 16.80 2.47 4.93
C ALA A 100 17.65 2.69 6.18
N TYR A 101 17.13 3.46 7.14
CA TYR A 101 17.85 3.78 8.37
C TYR A 101 16.88 4.05 9.53
N PRO A 102 17.31 3.85 10.79
CA PRO A 102 16.50 4.20 11.95
C PRO A 102 16.12 5.69 11.96
N SER A 103 14.87 5.99 12.30
CA SER A 103 14.40 7.36 12.46
C SER A 103 15.11 8.02 13.65
N THR A 104 15.59 9.24 13.45
CA THR A 104 16.17 10.07 14.52
C THR A 104 15.11 10.73 15.39
N ASN A 105 13.85 10.77 14.92
CA ASN A 105 12.77 11.54 15.55
C ASN A 105 11.70 10.64 16.19
N ILE A 106 11.54 9.40 15.71
CA ILE A 106 10.50 8.47 16.16
C ILE A 106 11.20 7.20 16.66
N PRO A 107 11.16 6.89 17.96
CA PRO A 107 11.76 5.68 18.51
C PRO A 107 11.25 4.42 17.80
N ASN A 108 12.16 3.49 17.52
CA ASN A 108 11.86 2.19 16.89
C ASN A 108 11.18 2.28 15.51
N SER A 109 11.28 3.42 14.82
CA SER A 109 10.81 3.59 13.44
C SER A 109 11.98 3.51 12.47
N VAL A 110 11.71 3.02 11.26
CA VAL A 110 12.66 3.03 10.13
C VAL A 110 12.14 4.01 9.08
N VAL A 111 13.04 4.85 8.57
CA VAL A 111 12.81 5.70 7.40
C VAL A 111 13.42 5.00 6.19
N VAL A 112 12.62 4.88 5.13
CA VAL A 112 13.01 4.38 3.83
C VAL A 112 13.14 5.58 2.90
N LYS A 113 14.36 5.80 2.41
CA LYS A 113 14.66 6.70 1.31
C LYS A 113 14.45 5.92 0.01
N LEU A 114 13.52 6.35 -0.81
CA LEU A 114 13.15 5.67 -2.05
C LEU A 114 12.97 6.66 -3.21
N ARG A 115 12.87 6.12 -4.41
CA ARG A 115 12.49 6.85 -5.62
C ARG A 115 11.37 6.08 -6.31
N TYR A 116 10.25 6.75 -6.52
CA TYR A 116 9.13 6.23 -7.30
C TYR A 116 9.52 6.06 -8.76
N ASP A 117 8.93 5.09 -9.43
CA ASP A 117 9.13 4.90 -10.86
C ASP A 117 8.57 6.10 -11.62
N GLY A 118 9.35 6.62 -12.58
CA GLY A 118 8.96 7.79 -13.38
C GLY A 118 9.10 9.15 -12.67
N ASP A 119 9.32 9.19 -11.35
CA ASP A 119 9.59 10.44 -10.62
C ASP A 119 11.10 10.65 -10.38
N PRO A 120 11.70 11.76 -10.85
CA PRO A 120 13.09 12.08 -10.54
C PRO A 120 13.34 12.42 -9.06
N LYS A 121 12.30 12.73 -8.28
CA LYS A 121 12.42 13.15 -6.88
C LYS A 121 12.68 11.96 -5.95
N ILE A 122 13.32 12.28 -4.82
CA ILE A 122 13.56 11.33 -3.73
C ILE A 122 12.52 11.57 -2.64
N SER A 123 11.91 10.49 -2.17
CA SER A 123 10.95 10.52 -1.07
C SER A 123 11.54 9.82 0.16
N TYR A 124 11.10 10.28 1.33
CA TYR A 124 11.44 9.72 2.63
C TYR A 124 10.16 9.31 3.31
N ILE A 125 9.98 8.01 3.53
CA ILE A 125 8.73 7.46 4.05
C ILE A 125 9.01 6.51 5.20
N ASN A 126 8.10 6.45 6.18
CA ASN A 126 8.23 5.48 7.27
C ASN A 126 7.97 4.07 6.71
N ALA A 127 8.78 3.09 7.12
CA ALA A 127 8.74 1.69 6.68
C ALA A 127 7.37 1.01 6.84
N LEU A 128 6.51 1.49 7.76
CA LEU A 128 5.14 0.99 7.92
C LEU A 128 4.22 1.31 6.73
N TRP A 129 4.62 2.25 5.88
CA TRP A 129 3.90 2.69 4.70
C TRP A 129 4.50 2.16 3.39
N VAL A 130 5.38 1.17 3.51
CA VAL A 130 6.06 0.47 2.43
C VAL A 130 5.77 -1.01 2.58
N ILE A 131 5.64 -1.72 1.46
CA ILE A 131 5.66 -3.18 1.40
C ILE A 131 6.64 -3.66 0.36
N ALA A 132 7.20 -4.86 0.54
CA ALA A 132 7.89 -5.55 -0.55
C ALA A 132 6.93 -5.73 -1.74
N ALA A 133 7.43 -5.49 -2.95
CA ALA A 133 6.63 -5.71 -4.16
C ALA A 133 6.23 -7.19 -4.25
N PRO A 134 4.92 -7.51 -4.32
CA PRO A 134 4.49 -8.90 -4.41
C PRO A 134 4.91 -9.54 -5.74
N GLU A 135 5.30 -10.81 -5.71
CA GLU A 135 5.48 -11.61 -6.92
C GLU A 135 4.09 -11.93 -7.50
N LEU A 136 3.83 -11.56 -8.76
CA LEU A 136 2.56 -11.78 -9.45
C LEU A 136 2.60 -13.03 -10.33
#